data_AF-A0A7R8VNI4-F1
#
_entry.id   AF-A0A7R8VNI4-F1
#
_cell.length_a   1.000
_cell.length_b   1.000
_cell.length_c   1.000
_cell.angle_alpha   90.00
_cell.angle_beta   90.00
_cell.angle_gamma   90.00
#
_symmetry.space_group_name_H-M   'P 1'
#
loop_
_entity.id
_entity.type
_entity.pdbx_description
1 polymer ?
#
loop_
_entity_poly.entity_id
_entity_poly.type
_entity_poly.pdbx_seq_one_letter_code
_entity_poly.pdbx_strand_id
1 'polypeptide(L)'
;MSLSLSEGALETIMRGGTVENPTMQILGSRKMGGDATSERYRLLLSDGRHLNSFAMLATQLNEKVISGELSDYTVVQINRHITSMINNSGKGEK
;
A
#
# COMPACT_ATOMS: atom_id res chain seq x y z
N MET A 1 18.64 10.34 12.69
CA MET A 1 18.61 9.47 11.49
C MET A 1 17.47 9.97 10.62
N SER A 2 17.74 10.46 9.41
CA SER A 2 16.69 10.69 8.42
C SER A 2 16.54 9.42 7.60
N LEU A 3 15.42 8.70 7.75
CA LEU A 3 15.05 7.73 6.72
C LEU A 3 14.57 8.52 5.52
N SER A 4 15.29 8.42 4.41
CA SER A 4 14.88 9.02 3.14
C SER A 4 13.81 8.14 2.51
N LEU A 5 12.64 8.74 2.23
CA LEU A 5 11.62 8.09 1.42
C LEU A 5 12.02 8.13 -0.06
N SER A 6 11.53 7.18 -0.84
CA SER A 6 11.81 7.10 -2.28
C SER A 6 10.90 8.05 -3.06
N GLU A 7 11.16 9.36 -2.96
CA GLU A 7 10.34 10.40 -3.57
C GLU A 7 10.09 10.17 -5.07
N GLY A 8 8.82 10.20 -5.49
CA GLY A 8 8.41 9.97 -6.87
C GLY A 8 8.19 8.51 -7.25
N ALA A 9 8.56 7.55 -6.39
CA ALA A 9 8.41 6.13 -6.67
C ALA A 9 6.95 5.73 -6.93
N LEU A 10 5.98 6.30 -6.19
CA LEU A 10 4.57 6.00 -6.42
C LEU A 10 4.12 6.45 -7.81
N GLU A 11 4.55 7.62 -8.27
CA GLU A 11 4.23 8.08 -9.63
C GLU A 11 4.81 7.13 -10.68
N THR A 12 6.09 6.75 -10.56
CA THR A 12 6.72 5.82 -11.49
C THR A 12 5.98 4.48 -11.54
N ILE A 13 5.67 3.89 -10.37
CA ILE A 13 4.96 2.61 -10.27
C ILE A 13 3.55 2.72 -10.86
N MET A 14 2.82 3.80 -10.57
CA MET A 14 1.45 3.99 -11.09
C MET A 14 1.40 4.25 -12.60
N ARG A 15 2.49 4.74 -13.20
CA ARG A 15 2.64 4.89 -14.66
C ARG A 15 3.09 3.60 -15.36
N GLY A 16 3.25 2.50 -14.63
CA GLY A 16 3.69 1.21 -15.16
C GLY A 16 5.21 1.04 -15.21
N GLY A 17 5.97 1.97 -14.62
CA GLY A 17 7.40 1.82 -14.39
C GLY A 17 7.71 0.91 -13.19
N THR A 18 8.97 0.57 -13.02
CA THR A 18 9.46 -0.25 -11.91
C THR A 18 10.41 0.54 -11.03
N VAL A 19 10.24 0.44 -9.72
CA VAL A 19 11.19 0.96 -8.73
C VAL A 19 11.56 -0.19 -7.82
N GLU A 20 12.85 -0.45 -7.68
CA GLU A 20 13.36 -1.52 -6.84
C GLU A 20 13.41 -1.07 -5.39
N ASN A 21 12.88 -1.90 -4.48
CA ASN A 21 12.95 -1.71 -3.04
C ASN A 21 12.60 -0.28 -2.55
N PRO A 22 11.50 0.35 -3.02
CA PRO A 22 11.19 1.72 -2.62
C PRO A 22 10.88 1.78 -1.13
N THR A 23 11.41 2.80 -0.47
CA THR A 23 11.13 3.13 0.93
C THR A 23 9.95 4.08 0.99
N MET A 24 8.90 3.68 1.70
CA MET A 24 7.63 4.42 1.81
C MET A 24 7.19 4.49 3.27
N GLN A 25 6.35 5.46 3.60
CA GLN A 25 5.72 5.56 4.91
C GLN A 25 4.26 5.12 4.83
N ILE A 26 3.83 4.29 5.79
CA ILE A 26 2.42 3.98 6.02
C ILE A 26 1.83 5.15 6.81
N LEU A 27 0.78 5.79 6.30
CA LEU A 27 0.07 6.86 7.01
C LEU A 27 -1.25 6.40 7.62
N GLY A 28 -1.71 5.20 7.26
CA GLY A 28 -2.96 4.64 7.74
C GLY A 28 -3.21 3.25 7.17
N SER A 29 -3.94 2.44 7.91
CA SER A 29 -4.47 1.15 7.44
C SER A 29 -5.98 1.06 7.69
N ARG A 30 -6.70 0.44 6.76
CA ARG A 30 -8.14 0.18 6.87
C ARG A 30 -8.43 -1.26 6.54
N LYS A 31 -9.13 -1.96 7.45
CA LYS A 31 -9.72 -3.26 7.18
C LYS A 31 -10.79 -3.14 6.09
N MET A 32 -10.60 -3.85 5.00
CA MET A 32 -11.60 -4.08 3.96
C MET A 32 -12.25 -5.43 4.27
N GLY A 33 -13.57 -5.43 4.47
CA GLY A 33 -14.32 -6.56 5.04
C GLY A 33 -14.01 -7.95 4.46
N GLY A 34 -14.33 -8.98 5.26
CA GLY A 34 -14.07 -10.39 4.99
C GLY A 34 -14.07 -11.18 6.30
N ASP A 35 -14.26 -12.49 6.23
CA ASP A 35 -14.10 -13.39 7.39
C ASP A 35 -12.64 -13.42 7.84
N ALA A 36 -12.37 -13.94 9.05
CA ALA A 36 -11.02 -13.95 9.66
C ALA A 36 -9.91 -14.54 8.75
N THR A 37 -10.28 -15.40 7.80
CA THR A 37 -9.36 -16.05 6.85
C THR A 37 -9.20 -15.31 5.51
N SER A 38 -10.01 -14.30 5.23
CA SER A 38 -10.00 -13.52 3.97
C SER A 38 -9.92 -12.02 4.22
N GLU A 39 -9.48 -11.62 5.41
CA GLU A 39 -9.32 -10.22 5.78
C GLU A 39 -8.28 -9.55 4.87
N ARG A 40 -8.63 -8.38 4.33
CA ARG A 40 -7.72 -7.60 3.49
C ARG A 40 -7.52 -6.22 4.11
N TYR A 41 -6.29 -5.76 4.13
CA TYR A 41 -5.97 -4.40 4.58
C TYR A 41 -5.62 -3.52 3.38
N ARG A 42 -6.23 -2.34 3.34
CA ARG A 42 -5.86 -1.26 2.44
C ARG A 42 -4.98 -0.27 3.19
N LEU A 43 -3.87 0.12 2.60
CA LEU A 43 -2.90 1.03 3.18
C LEU A 43 -2.96 2.39 2.47
N LEU A 44 -2.77 3.44 3.25
CA LEU A 44 -2.39 4.76 2.75
C LEU A 44 -0.87 4.85 2.79
N LEU A 45 -0.23 4.87 1.63
CA LEU A 45 1.23 4.97 1.50
C LEU A 45 1.64 6.36 1.05
N SER A 46 2.81 6.80 1.51
CA SER A 46 3.50 8.02 1.09
C SER A 46 4.92 7.70 0.65
N ASP A 47 5.34 8.22 -0.49
CA ASP A 47 6.74 8.19 -0.92
C ASP A 47 7.51 9.47 -0.53
N GLY A 48 6.89 10.36 0.24
CA GLY A 48 7.41 11.69 0.60
C GLY A 48 6.93 12.82 -0.31
N ARG A 49 6.44 12.49 -1.51
CA ARG A 49 5.94 13.47 -2.50
C ARG A 49 4.49 13.20 -2.92
N HIS A 50 4.12 11.93 -3.03
CA HIS A 50 2.81 11.46 -3.47
C HIS A 50 2.20 10.53 -2.44
N LEU A 51 0.87 10.45 -2.47
CA LEU A 51 0.08 9.56 -1.63
C LEU A 51 -0.67 8.53 -2.49
N ASN A 52 -0.78 7.30 -2.01
CA ASN A 52 -1.59 6.25 -2.63
C ASN A 52 -2.45 5.55 -1.59
N SER A 53 -3.77 5.68 -1.71
CA SER A 53 -4.76 5.07 -0.82
C SER A 53 -5.32 3.75 -1.32
N PHE A 54 -4.83 3.23 -2.45
CA PHE A 54 -5.32 2.01 -3.09
C PHE A 54 -4.38 0.80 -2.90
N ALA A 55 -3.26 0.99 -2.19
CA ALA A 55 -2.34 -0.09 -1.91
C ALA A 55 -3.01 -1.17 -1.04
N MET A 56 -2.91 -2.42 -1.47
CA MET A 56 -3.45 -3.57 -0.74
C MET A 56 -2.30 -4.37 -0.12
N LEU A 57 -2.40 -4.66 1.18
CA LEU A 57 -1.45 -5.53 1.86
C LEU A 57 -1.69 -6.98 1.45
N ALA A 58 -0.61 -7.73 1.21
CA ALA A 58 -0.70 -9.17 1.01
C ALA A 58 -1.21 -9.84 2.29
N THR A 59 -2.19 -10.75 2.18
CA THR A 59 -2.85 -11.37 3.34
C THR A 59 -1.89 -12.10 4.28
N GLN A 60 -0.78 -12.61 3.74
CA GLN A 60 0.31 -13.24 4.50
C GLN A 60 0.99 -12.28 5.50
N LEU A 61 0.81 -10.97 5.33
CA LEU A 61 1.38 -9.93 6.20
C LEU A 61 0.34 -9.31 7.15
N ASN A 62 -0.91 -9.80 7.15
CA ASN A 62 -1.98 -9.25 8.01
C ASN A 62 -1.60 -9.29 9.49
N GLU A 63 -0.91 -10.34 9.95
CA GLU A 63 -0.45 -10.46 11.34
C GLU A 63 0.46 -9.30 11.76
N LYS A 64 1.19 -8.68 10.83
CA LYS A 64 2.02 -7.51 11.14
C LYS A 64 1.20 -6.25 11.42
N VAL A 65 0.03 -6.12 10.81
CA VAL A 65 -0.92 -5.04 11.15
C VAL A 65 -1.57 -5.33 12.50
N ILE A 66 -2.00 -6.59 12.72
CA ILE A 66 -2.66 -7.01 13.96
C ILE A 66 -1.74 -6.89 15.18
N SER A 67 -0.46 -7.25 15.03
CA SER A 67 0.56 -7.12 16.08
C SER A 67 1.05 -5.68 16.28
N GLY A 68 0.69 -4.74 15.41
CA GLY A 68 1.11 -3.34 15.46
C GLY A 68 2.49 -3.04 14.87
N GLU A 69 3.19 -4.04 14.32
CA GLU A 69 4.46 -3.86 13.61
C GLU A 69 4.31 -2.95 12.38
N LEU A 70 3.21 -3.08 11.65
CA LEU A 70 2.80 -2.20 10.55
C LEU A 70 1.72 -1.23 11.03
N SER A 71 2.09 -0.32 11.91
CA SER A 71 1.23 0.76 12.42
C SER A 71 1.42 2.06 11.65
N ASP A 72 0.55 3.03 11.92
CA ASP A 72 0.61 4.35 11.32
C ASP A 72 1.99 5.01 11.56
N TYR A 73 2.45 5.74 10.55
CA TYR A 73 3.75 6.39 10.46
C TYR A 73 4.98 5.47 10.37
N THR A 74 4.79 4.15 10.32
CA THR A 74 5.88 3.19 10.08
C THR A 74 6.49 3.40 8.69
N VAL A 75 7.82 3.42 8.63
CA VAL A 75 8.56 3.45 7.36
C VAL A 75 8.93 2.02 6.97
N VAL A 76 8.59 1.64 5.75
CA VAL A 76 8.77 0.29 5.21
C VAL A 76 9.53 0.32 3.89
N GLN A 77 10.35 -0.70 3.66
CA GLN A 77 10.93 -0.97 2.35
C GLN A 77 10.09 -2.03 1.64
N ILE A 78 9.62 -1.73 0.43
CA ILE A 78 8.76 -2.63 -0.33
C ILE A 78 9.60 -3.54 -1.20
N ASN A 79 9.85 -4.76 -0.73
CA ASN A 79 10.67 -5.74 -1.46
C ASN A 79 9.94 -6.34 -2.67
N ARG A 80 8.59 -6.38 -2.64
CA ARG A 80 7.77 -6.94 -3.72
C ARG A 80 6.42 -6.25 -3.78
N HIS A 81 6.04 -5.79 -4.96
CA HIS A 81 4.72 -5.24 -5.25
C HIS A 81 4.26 -5.69 -6.63
N ILE A 82 2.94 -5.67 -6.84
CA ILE A 82 2.30 -5.93 -8.13
C ILE A 82 1.31 -4.80 -8.36
N THR A 83 1.27 -4.26 -9.58
CA THR A 83 0.27 -3.29 -10.00
C THR A 83 -0.81 -3.98 -10.81
N SER A 84 -2.05 -3.54 -10.65
CA SER A 84 -3.19 -4.06 -11.41
C SER A 84 -4.13 -2.93 -11.74
N MET A 85 -4.55 -2.86 -13.00
CA MET A 85 -5.55 -1.91 -13.45
C MET A 85 -6.93 -2.43 -13.08
N ILE A 86 -7.67 -1.66 -12.28
CA ILE A 86 -9.06 -1.96 -11.98
C ILE A 86 -9.90 -1.36 -13.11
N ASN A 87 -10.35 -2.20 -14.05
CA ASN A 87 -11.34 -1.78 -15.03
C ASN A 87 -12.68 -1.60 -14.34
N ASN A 88 -13.18 -0.36 -14.30
CA ASN A 88 -14.51 -0.05 -13.81
C ASN A 88 -15.57 -0.43 -14.87
N SER A 89 -15.69 -1.71 -15.20
CA SER A 89 -16.72 -2.25 -16.09
C SER A 89 -18.01 -2.65 -15.36
N GLY A 90 -18.16 -2.29 -14.09
CA GLY A 90 -19.35 -2.54 -13.27
C GLY A 90 -20.16 -1.26 -13.05
N LYS A 91 -21.33 -1.21 -13.71
CA LYS A 91 -22.49 -0.32 -13.47
C LYS A 91 -22.38 0.64 -12.28
N GLY A 92 -22.00 1.88 -12.56
CA GLY A 92 -22.55 3.04 -11.87
C GLY A 92 -23.87 3.43 -12.54
N GLU A 93 -24.91 2.61 -12.41
CA GLU A 93 -26.28 3.08 -12.66
C GLU A 93 -26.83 3.61 -11.35
N LYS A 94 -26.94 4.94 -11.29
CA LYS A 94 -27.77 5.82 -10.45
C LYS A 94 -28.13 5.39 -9.03
#